data_AF-A0ABD3SK39-F1
#
_entry.id   AF-A0ABD3SK39-F1
#
_cell.length_a   1.000
_cell.length_b   1.000
_cell.length_c   1.000
_cell.angle_alpha   90.00
_cell.angle_beta   90.00
_cell.angle_gamma   90.00
#
_symmetry.space_group_name_H-M   'P 1'
#
loop_
_entity.id
_entity.type
_entity.pdbx_description
1 polymer ?
#
loop_
_entity_poly.entity_id
_entity_poly.type
_entity_poly.pdbx_seq_one_letter_code
_entity_poly.pdbx_strand_id
1 'polypeptide(L)' 'MGFGSVFMKLGQVTITEAELMAVREGLRMAWNRRVEKLAAECDSKVVVHLINEADTNMRPLGSIIEDCRILLRKPWI' A
#
# COMPACT_ATOMS: atom_id res chain seq x y z
N MET A 1 -6.93 -14.68 -13.75
CA MET A 1 -6.34 -13.97 -12.59
C MET A 1 -4.84 -14.01 -12.77
N GLY A 2 -4.17 -12.87 -12.99
CA GLY A 2 -2.72 -12.80 -13.11
C GLY A 2 -2.11 -12.32 -11.80
N PHE A 3 -1.05 -12.98 -11.32
CA PHE A 3 -0.32 -12.55 -10.14
C PHE A 3 0.82 -11.61 -10.55
N GLY A 4 0.90 -10.44 -9.90
CA GLY A 4 1.99 -9.48 -10.07
C GLY A 4 2.91 -9.50 -8.86
N SER A 5 4.19 -9.21 -9.06
CA SER A 5 5.17 -9.06 -7.98
C SER A 5 5.81 -7.68 -8.05
N VAL A 6 6.16 -7.14 -6.88
CA VAL A 6 6.89 -5.87 -6.72
C VAL A 6 8.17 -6.17 -5.97
N PHE A 7 9.31 -5.69 -6.49
CA PHE A 7 10.60 -5.74 -5.81
C PHE A 7 11.10 -4.32 -5.57
N MET A 8 11.47 -4.01 -4.34
CA MET A 8 11.96 -2.68 -3.95
C MET A 8 13.30 -2.79 -3.23
N LYS A 9 14.17 -1.80 -3.45
CA LYS A 9 15.38 -1.60 -2.65
C LYS A 9 15.12 -0.46 -1.67
N LEU A 10 14.85 -0.78 -0.42
CA LEU A 10 14.36 0.18 0.59
C LEU A 10 15.45 0.70 1.56
N GLY A 11 16.66 0.15 1.54
CA GLY A 11 17.68 0.47 2.54
C GLY A 11 17.35 -0.13 3.91
N GLN A 12 17.59 0.61 5.00
CA GLN A 12 17.23 0.19 6.35
C GLN A 12 15.84 0.73 6.70
N VAL A 13 14.88 -0.18 6.84
CA VAL A 13 13.49 0.11 7.21
C VAL A 13 12.98 -0.96 8.17
N THR A 14 11.98 -0.63 8.96
CA THR A 14 11.23 -1.61 9.76
C THR A 14 10.38 -2.51 8.86
N ILE A 15 9.97 -3.67 9.38
CA ILE A 15 9.08 -4.60 8.66
C ILE A 15 7.78 -3.88 8.27
N THR A 16 7.17 -3.15 9.20
CA THR A 16 5.93 -2.40 8.97
C THR A 16 6.08 -1.35 7.87
N GLU A 17 7.21 -0.62 7.84
CA GLU A 17 7.51 0.34 6.77
C GLU A 17 7.64 -0.35 5.42
N ALA A 18 8.38 -1.47 5.36
CA ALA A 18 8.57 -2.23 4.13
C ALA A 18 7.24 -2.76 3.56
N GLU A 19 6.37 -3.29 4.43
CA GLU A 19 5.06 -3.81 4.02
C GLU A 19 4.11 -2.70 3.58
N LEU A 20 4.05 -1.57 4.30
CA LEU A 20 3.27 -0.40 3.87
C LEU A 20 3.73 0.11 2.51
N MET A 21 5.04 0.20 2.28
CA MET A 21 5.62 0.57 0.99
C MET A 21 5.23 -0.44 -0.09
N ALA A 22 5.23 -1.74 0.22
CA ALA A 22 4.86 -2.79 -0.74
C ALA A 22 3.39 -2.67 -1.15
N VAL A 23 2.49 -2.41 -0.20
CA VAL A 23 1.08 -2.14 -0.50
C VAL A 23 0.94 -0.91 -1.39
N ARG A 24 1.59 0.21 -1.04
CA ARG A 24 1.54 1.45 -1.83
C ARG A 24 2.00 1.22 -3.26
N GLU A 25 3.13 0.55 -3.45
CA GLU A 25 3.68 0.30 -4.79
C GLU A 25 2.85 -0.72 -5.58
N GLY A 26 2.30 -1.74 -4.93
CA GLY A 26 1.36 -2.67 -5.55
C GLY A 26 0.11 -1.95 -6.08
N LEU A 27 -0.50 -1.10 -5.25
CA LEU A 27 -1.64 -0.25 -5.63
C LEU A 27 -1.29 0.69 -6.78
N ARG A 28 -0.15 1.40 -6.69
CA ARG A 28 0.31 2.31 -7.75
C ARG A 28 0.55 1.58 -9.07
N MET A 29 1.14 0.39 -9.02
CA MET A 29 1.38 -0.44 -10.20
C MET A 29 0.07 -0.92 -10.82
N ALA A 30 -0.89 -1.37 -10.01
CA ALA A 30 -2.21 -1.79 -10.48
C ALA A 30 -2.94 -0.62 -11.16
N TRP A 31 -2.88 0.57 -10.56
CA TRP A 31 -3.46 1.79 -11.13
C TRP A 31 -2.85 2.13 -12.49
N ASN A 32 -1.51 2.14 -12.56
CA ASN A 32 -0.79 2.44 -13.82
C ASN A 32 -1.08 1.42 -14.92
N ARG A 33 -1.44 0.19 -14.56
CA ARG A 33 -1.83 -0.89 -15.49
C ARG A 33 -3.32 -0.91 -15.81
N ARG A 34 -4.12 0.05 -15.30
CA ARG A 34 -5.58 0.10 -15.47
C ARG A 34 -6.28 -1.18 -15.01
N VAL A 35 -5.85 -1.72 -13.88
CA VAL A 35 -6.51 -2.87 -13.26
C VAL A 35 -7.74 -2.37 -12.50
N GLU A 36 -8.90 -2.47 -13.12
CA GLU A 36 -10.18 -2.00 -12.55
C GLU A 36 -10.60 -2.75 -11.28
N LYS A 37 -10.35 -4.06 -11.24
CA LYS A 37 -10.75 -4.95 -10.14
C LYS A 37 -9.51 -5.53 -9.47
N LEU A 38 -9.09 -4.89 -8.39
CA LEU A 38 -7.95 -5.31 -7.59
C LEU A 38 -8.42 -5.92 -6.26
N ALA A 39 -8.02 -7.16 -6.00
CA ALA A 39 -8.02 -7.74 -4.66
C ALA A 39 -6.57 -7.66 -4.15
N ALA A 40 -6.35 -6.89 -3.08
CA ALA A 40 -5.07 -6.80 -2.41
C ALA A 40 -5.16 -7.51 -1.06
N GLU A 41 -4.27 -8.47 -0.83
CA GLU A 41 -4.17 -9.22 0.42
C GLU A 41 -2.87 -8.87 1.12
N CYS A 42 -2.91 -8.73 2.45
CA CYS A 42 -1.76 -8.47 3.29
C CYS A 42 -1.88 -9.33 4.55
N ASP A 43 -0.83 -10.09 4.84
CA ASP A 43 -0.71 -10.97 6.01
C ASP A 43 -0.41 -10.21 7.31
N SER A 44 -0.02 -8.94 7.20
CA SER A 44 0.25 -8.08 8.34
C SER A 44 -1.00 -7.36 8.83
N LYS A 45 -1.57 -7.88 9.93
CA LYS A 45 -2.70 -7.26 10.61
C LYS A 45 -2.43 -5.81 11.02
N VAL A 46 -1.18 -5.49 11.36
CA VAL A 46 -0.74 -4.13 11.72
C VAL A 46 -0.89 -3.21 10.52
N VAL A 47 -0.41 -3.60 9.35
CA VAL A 47 -0.51 -2.79 8.12
C VAL A 47 -1.96 -2.59 7.72
N VAL A 48 -2.79 -3.62 7.77
CA VAL A 48 -4.23 -3.52 7.49
C VAL A 48 -4.91 -2.53 8.44
N HIS A 49 -4.60 -2.58 9.74
CA HIS A 49 -5.13 -1.63 10.71
C HIS A 49 -4.64 -0.20 10.45
N LEU A 50 -3.35 -0.02 10.15
CA LEU A 50 -2.78 1.30 9.84
C LEU A 50 -3.46 1.94 8.62
N ILE A 51 -3.67 1.18 7.55
CA ILE A 51 -4.34 1.66 6.34
C ILE A 51 -5.80 2.03 6.60
N ASN A 52 -6.53 1.26 7.40
CA ASN A 52 -7.97 1.48 7.57
C ASN A 52 -8.32 2.49 8.67
N GLU A 53 -7.58 2.49 9.79
CA GLU A 53 -8.07 3.12 11.04
C GLU A 53 -7.08 4.11 11.66
N ALA A 54 -5.78 4.03 11.36
CA ALA A 54 -4.79 4.85 12.07
C ALA A 54 -4.85 6.35 11.74
N ASP A 55 -4.42 7.16 12.71
CA ASP A 55 -4.18 8.59 12.51
C ASP A 55 -2.93 8.80 11.64
N THR A 56 -3.08 9.57 10.57
CA THR A 56 -2.01 9.90 9.62
C THR A 56 -1.07 11.00 10.11
N ASN A 57 -1.32 11.59 11.29
CA ASN A 57 -0.35 12.47 11.96
C ASN A 57 0.87 11.71 12.51
N MET A 58 0.87 10.38 12.47
CA MET A 58 1.96 9.54 12.95
C MET A 58 3.18 9.60 12.02
N ARG A 59 4.21 10.36 12.37
CA ARG A 59 5.49 10.36 11.64
C ARG A 59 6.31 9.12 12.00
N PRO A 60 7.03 8.48 11.06
CA PRO A 60 7.18 8.81 9.64
C PRO A 60 6.14 8.15 8.71
N LEU A 61 5.25 7.29 9.23
CA LEU A 61 4.38 6.41 8.43
C LEU A 61 3.18 7.12 7.80
N GLY A 62 2.77 8.25 8.34
CA GLY A 62 1.54 8.96 8.02
C GLY A 62 1.38 9.27 6.53
N SER A 63 2.45 9.71 5.88
CA SER A 63 2.41 10.00 4.43
C SER A 63 2.20 8.75 3.59
N ILE A 64 2.82 7.61 3.96
CA ILE A 64 2.68 6.35 3.23
C ILE A 64 1.27 5.77 3.43
N ILE A 65 0.74 5.87 4.65
CA ILE A 65 -0.64 5.47 4.97
C ILE A 65 -1.64 6.30 4.15
N GLU A 66 -1.45 7.61 4.09
CA GLU A 66 -2.33 8.50 3.33
C GLU A 66 -2.24 8.21 1.82
N ASP A 67 -1.04 7.99 1.28
CA ASP A 67 -0.86 7.57 -0.12
C ASP A 67 -1.64 6.30 -0.45
N CYS A 68 -1.57 5.28 0.42
CA CYS A 68 -2.33 4.04 0.28
C CYS A 68 -3.85 4.31 0.26
N ARG A 69 -4.35 5.15 1.18
CA ARG A 69 -5.77 5.52 1.26
C ARG A 69 -6.23 6.26 0.01
N ILE A 70 -5.44 7.21 -0.48
CA ILE A 70 -5.72 7.94 -1.71
C ILE A 70 -5.81 6.97 -2.89
N LEU A 71 -4.85 6.06 -3.04
CA LEU A 71 -4.85 5.06 -4.12
C LEU A 71 -6.07 4.14 -4.04
N LEU A 72 -6.43 3.66 -2.86
CA LEU A 72 -7.63 2.83 -2.66
C LEU A 72 -8.92 3.57 -3.02
N ARG A 73 -9.00 4.88 -2.74
CA ARG A 73 -10.17 5.73 -3.02
C ARG A 73 -10.21 6.30 -4.45
N LYS A 74 -9.16 6.10 -5.26
CA LYS A 74 -9.18 6.58 -6.65
C LYS A 74 -10.35 5.96 -7.41
N PRO A 75 -10.91 6.68 -8.40
CA PRO A 75 -11.91 6.10 -9.28
C PRO A 75 -11.18 5.10 -10.19
N TRP A 76 -11.11 3.82 -9.85
CA TRP A 76 -10.53 2.79 -10.71
C TRP A 76 -11.35 2.73 -12.00
N ILE A 77 -10.73 3.16 -13.12
CA ILE A 77 -11.34 3.34 -14.45
C ILE A 77 -10.82 2.28 -15.40
#